data_AF-A0A484L999-F1
#
_entry.id   AF-A0A484L999-F1
#
_cell.length_a   1.000
_cell.length_b   1.000
_cell.length_c   1.000
_cell.angle_alpha   90.00
_cell.angle_beta   90.00
_cell.angle_gamma   90.00
#
_symmetry.space_group_name_H-M   'P 1'
#
loop_
_entity.id
_entity.type
_entity.pdbx_description
1 polymer ?
#
loop_
_entity_poly.entity_id
_entity_poly.type
_entity_poly.pdbx_seq_one_letter_code
_entity_poly.pdbx_strand_id
1 'polypeptide(L)'
;MSNKDPVAAAAIRYKPIQSAVPGTTLGPIQIDAFLGAGKMYDTPGVHLHHRQAAVVHSEDLPALAPQSRLRARVFPNSQMDVDKQMADRVRSSGLTGFTIFWGGLVRIDVQKALRETRLMFYGPNAVQVHIVPTEEADEFYNREVCVLLTPPTGKEKAEAWTGLETKRHINLKYTNIERPACDVAVSGLGWISVEPVDITLKSSDHSVEEGFGELDFVVHVPKPVEIFVRSPMPVGKAGAKWYEYRELTEAECEIRPKWFF
;
A
#
# COMPACT_ATOMS: atom_id res chain seq x y z
N MET A 1 -24.65 11.65 -31.17
CA MET A 1 -23.62 10.75 -31.75
C MET A 1 -23.67 9.31 -31.20
N SER A 2 -24.41 9.02 -30.12
CA SER A 2 -24.51 7.67 -29.52
C SER A 2 -25.34 6.65 -30.32
N ASN A 3 -26.29 7.08 -31.17
CA ASN A 3 -27.13 6.17 -31.96
C ASN A 3 -26.41 5.38 -33.07
N LYS A 4 -25.10 5.62 -33.28
CA LYS A 4 -24.30 4.89 -34.29
C LYS A 4 -23.42 3.80 -33.68
N ASP A 5 -23.31 3.74 -32.35
CA ASP A 5 -22.56 2.69 -31.66
C ASP A 5 -23.55 1.73 -30.97
N PRO A 6 -23.70 0.49 -31.48
CA PRO A 6 -24.65 -0.47 -30.94
C PRO A 6 -24.34 -0.88 -29.49
N VAL A 7 -23.08 -0.78 -29.04
CA VAL A 7 -22.67 -1.09 -27.67
C VAL A 7 -23.08 0.03 -26.72
N ALA A 8 -22.83 1.29 -27.10
CA ALA A 8 -23.27 2.46 -26.34
C ALA A 8 -24.80 2.56 -26.27
N ALA A 9 -25.50 2.19 -27.35
CA ALA A 9 -26.97 2.17 -27.40
C ALA A 9 -27.57 1.07 -26.50
N ALA A 10 -26.93 -0.09 -26.37
CA ALA A 10 -27.36 -1.16 -25.49
C ALA A 10 -27.19 -0.79 -24.00
N ALA A 11 -26.15 -0.03 -23.66
CA ALA A 11 -25.90 0.45 -22.30
C ALA A 11 -27.00 1.39 -21.77
N ILE A 12 -27.75 2.07 -22.65
CA ILE A 12 -28.88 2.94 -22.26
C ILE A 12 -30.06 2.12 -21.72
N ARG A 13 -30.21 0.84 -22.13
CA ARG A 13 -31.35 -0.01 -21.73
C ARG A 13 -31.23 -0.56 -20.31
N TYR A 14 -30.04 -0.58 -19.74
CA TYR A 14 -29.77 -1.18 -18.42
C TYR A 14 -29.15 -0.15 -17.49
N LYS A 15 -29.41 -0.30 -16.18
CA LYS A 15 -28.73 0.54 -15.19
C LYS A 15 -27.23 0.26 -15.21
N PRO A 16 -26.37 1.28 -14.97
CA PRO A 16 -24.94 1.07 -14.84
C PRO A 16 -24.62 -0.02 -13.79
N ILE A 17 -23.69 -0.91 -14.14
CA ILE A 17 -23.21 -1.98 -13.25
C ILE A 17 -21.74 -1.73 -12.90
N GLN A 18 -21.35 -2.09 -11.67
CA GLN A 18 -19.98 -1.96 -11.21
C GLN A 18 -19.21 -3.27 -11.47
N SER A 19 -17.99 -3.16 -11.97
CA SER A 19 -17.04 -4.26 -12.07
C SER A 19 -15.70 -3.87 -11.46
N ALA A 20 -15.03 -4.82 -10.80
CA ALA A 20 -13.66 -4.65 -10.32
C ALA A 20 -12.62 -4.86 -11.43
N VAL A 21 -13.03 -5.45 -12.56
CA VAL A 21 -12.16 -5.70 -13.72
C VAL A 21 -12.02 -4.39 -14.51
N PRO A 22 -10.79 -3.90 -14.77
CA PRO A 22 -10.58 -2.73 -15.60
C PRO A 22 -11.14 -2.92 -17.02
N GLY A 23 -11.65 -1.84 -17.62
CA GLY A 23 -12.05 -1.83 -19.03
C GLY A 23 -13.44 -2.37 -19.34
N THR A 24 -14.35 -2.47 -18.35
CA THR A 24 -15.74 -2.89 -18.62
C THR A 24 -16.59 -1.87 -19.36
N THR A 25 -16.28 -0.57 -19.23
CA THR A 25 -16.94 0.49 -19.98
C THR A 25 -16.25 0.65 -21.34
N LEU A 26 -16.92 0.21 -22.41
CA LEU A 26 -16.37 0.23 -23.78
C LEU A 26 -16.60 1.56 -24.52
N GLY A 27 -17.60 2.34 -24.13
CA GLY A 27 -17.93 3.63 -24.73
C GLY A 27 -18.58 4.58 -23.72
N PRO A 28 -18.67 5.89 -24.01
CA PRO A 28 -19.25 6.86 -23.09
C PRO A 28 -20.73 6.57 -22.82
N ILE A 29 -21.12 6.51 -21.54
CA ILE A 29 -22.50 6.34 -21.08
C ILE A 29 -23.02 7.69 -20.58
N GLN A 30 -24.08 8.19 -21.21
CA GLN A 30 -24.72 9.44 -20.79
C GLN A 30 -25.72 9.17 -19.65
N ILE A 31 -25.64 9.95 -18.58
CA ILE A 31 -26.51 9.89 -17.41
C ILE A 31 -27.18 11.27 -17.22
N ASP A 32 -28.51 11.28 -17.22
CA ASP A 32 -29.31 12.48 -16.96
C ASP A 32 -29.45 12.69 -15.45
N ALA A 33 -28.39 13.20 -14.82
CA ALA A 33 -28.26 13.34 -13.36
C ALA A 33 -28.75 14.69 -12.80
N PHE A 34 -29.12 15.65 -13.65
CA PHE A 34 -29.41 17.03 -13.27
C PHE A 34 -30.79 17.47 -13.77
N LEU A 35 -31.47 18.34 -13.01
CA LEU A 35 -32.79 18.89 -13.37
C LEU A 35 -32.74 19.86 -14.57
N GLY A 36 -31.55 20.34 -14.95
CA GLY A 36 -31.33 21.22 -16.11
C GLY A 36 -30.78 20.48 -17.33
N ALA A 37 -30.23 21.22 -18.31
CA ALA A 37 -29.71 20.63 -19.54
C ALA A 37 -28.33 19.95 -19.39
N GLY A 38 -27.69 20.08 -18.22
CA GLY A 38 -26.40 19.45 -17.92
C GLY A 38 -26.52 17.92 -17.88
N LYS A 39 -25.45 17.22 -18.30
CA LYS A 39 -25.39 15.76 -18.38
C LYS A 39 -24.10 15.25 -17.78
N MET A 40 -24.14 14.10 -17.12
CA MET A 40 -22.96 13.38 -16.64
C MET A 40 -22.59 12.31 -17.66
N TYR A 41 -21.30 12.11 -17.91
CA TYR A 41 -20.81 11.07 -18.80
C TYR A 41 -19.87 10.15 -18.04
N ASP A 42 -20.20 8.87 -17.96
CA ASP A 42 -19.23 7.83 -17.62
C ASP A 42 -18.41 7.53 -18.87
N THR A 43 -17.10 7.42 -18.73
CA THR A 43 -16.16 7.26 -19.86
C THR A 43 -15.36 5.98 -19.69
N PRO A 44 -14.90 5.36 -20.79
CA PRO A 44 -14.02 4.20 -20.71
C PRO A 44 -12.85 4.44 -19.75
N GLY A 45 -12.71 3.55 -18.77
CA GLY A 45 -11.65 3.66 -17.76
C GLY A 45 -10.28 3.46 -18.39
N VAL A 46 -9.33 4.35 -18.07
CA VAL A 46 -7.93 4.20 -18.50
C VAL A 46 -7.27 3.08 -17.69
N HIS A 47 -6.69 2.11 -18.41
CA HIS A 47 -5.90 1.07 -17.78
C HIS A 47 -4.53 1.63 -17.37
N LEU A 48 -4.20 1.52 -16.08
CA LEU A 48 -2.98 2.07 -15.51
C LEU A 48 -1.99 0.94 -15.20
N HIS A 49 -1.02 0.75 -16.09
CA HIS A 49 -0.04 -0.34 -16.04
C HIS A 49 0.82 -0.35 -14.77
N HIS A 50 0.96 0.80 -14.11
CA HIS A 50 1.78 0.92 -12.91
C HIS A 50 1.11 0.43 -11.62
N ARG A 51 -0.12 -0.08 -11.69
CA ARG A 51 -0.87 -0.60 -10.55
C ARG A 51 -0.68 -2.10 -10.42
N GLN A 52 -0.66 -2.60 -9.19
CA GLN A 52 -0.58 -4.03 -8.89
C GLN A 52 -1.67 -4.85 -9.61
N ALA A 53 -2.89 -4.31 -9.68
CA ALA A 53 -4.02 -4.91 -10.39
C ALA A 53 -3.82 -5.06 -11.91
N ALA A 54 -2.87 -4.36 -12.51
CA ALA A 54 -2.53 -4.50 -13.93
C ALA A 54 -1.50 -5.62 -14.19
N VAL A 55 -0.87 -6.14 -13.13
CA VAL A 55 0.24 -7.09 -13.23
C VAL A 55 -0.18 -8.48 -12.77
N VAL A 56 -1.11 -8.57 -11.82
CA VAL A 56 -1.66 -9.85 -11.39
C VAL A 56 -2.74 -10.36 -12.34
N HIS A 57 -2.96 -11.67 -12.33
CA HIS A 57 -4.02 -12.29 -13.11
C HIS A 57 -5.41 -11.89 -12.57
N SER A 58 -6.44 -11.98 -13.41
CA SER A 58 -7.82 -11.58 -13.06
C SER A 58 -8.39 -12.34 -11.85
N GLU A 59 -7.88 -13.54 -11.58
CA GLU A 59 -8.29 -14.38 -10.44
C GLU A 59 -7.78 -13.86 -9.09
N ASP A 60 -6.70 -13.08 -9.09
CA ASP A 60 -6.10 -12.48 -7.90
C ASP A 60 -6.66 -11.08 -7.60
N LEU A 61 -7.37 -10.47 -8.56
CA LEU A 61 -8.00 -9.15 -8.38
C LEU A 61 -8.93 -9.08 -7.16
N PRO A 62 -9.76 -10.10 -6.85
CA PRO A 62 -10.57 -10.09 -5.63
C PRO A 62 -9.73 -10.03 -4.35
N ALA A 63 -8.54 -10.63 -4.32
CA ALA A 63 -7.65 -10.59 -3.16
C ALA A 63 -7.02 -9.20 -2.97
N LEU A 64 -6.81 -8.45 -4.05
CA LEU A 64 -6.33 -7.07 -4.01
C LEU A 64 -7.42 -6.05 -3.65
N ALA A 65 -8.70 -6.40 -3.80
CA ALA A 65 -9.81 -5.50 -3.52
C ALA A 65 -10.13 -5.48 -2.01
N PRO A 66 -10.03 -4.33 -1.32
CA PRO A 66 -10.43 -4.23 0.08
C PRO A 66 -11.93 -4.48 0.26
N GLN A 67 -12.29 -5.55 0.97
CA GLN A 67 -13.70 -5.88 1.29
C GLN A 67 -14.21 -5.20 2.57
N SER A 68 -13.32 -4.57 3.33
CA SER A 68 -13.62 -3.89 4.59
C SER A 68 -12.66 -2.73 4.80
N ARG A 69 -12.96 -1.85 5.78
CA ARG A 69 -12.04 -0.79 6.22
C ARG A 69 -10.65 -1.37 6.48
N LEU A 70 -9.63 -0.76 5.88
CA LEU A 70 -8.23 -1.13 6.08
C LEU A 70 -7.85 -0.98 7.55
N ARG A 71 -7.24 -2.02 8.11
CA ARG A 71 -6.66 -2.00 9.46
C ARG A 71 -5.16 -2.19 9.34
N ALA A 72 -4.40 -1.46 10.14
CA ALA A 72 -2.96 -1.61 10.20
C ALA A 72 -2.62 -3.03 10.67
N ARG A 73 -1.88 -3.77 9.85
CA ARG A 73 -1.19 -4.98 10.32
C ARG A 73 0.21 -4.57 10.75
N VAL A 74 0.46 -4.63 12.06
CA VAL A 74 1.71 -4.17 12.66
C VAL A 74 2.73 -5.31 12.65
N PHE A 75 3.97 -5.00 12.26
CA PHE A 75 5.11 -5.91 12.23
C PHE A 75 6.31 -5.26 12.93
N PRO A 76 6.99 -5.94 13.87
CA PRO A 76 6.69 -7.28 14.37
C PRO A 76 5.48 -7.31 15.34
N ASN A 77 4.78 -8.45 15.42
CA ASN A 77 3.69 -8.64 16.39
C ASN A 77 3.82 -9.98 17.14
N SER A 78 3.22 -10.08 18.33
CA SER A 78 3.30 -11.27 19.19
C SER A 78 2.50 -12.47 18.69
N GLN A 79 1.65 -12.27 17.70
CA GLN A 79 0.75 -13.28 17.11
C GLN A 79 1.24 -13.75 15.74
N MET A 80 2.47 -13.43 15.37
CA MET A 80 3.07 -13.93 14.14
C MET A 80 3.11 -15.45 14.19
N ASP A 81 2.60 -16.08 13.13
CA ASP A 81 2.72 -17.52 12.93
C ASP A 81 4.12 -17.82 12.38
N VAL A 82 5.12 -17.55 13.23
CA VAL A 82 6.54 -17.77 12.97
C VAL A 82 7.11 -18.64 14.07
N ASP A 83 8.11 -19.44 13.72
CA ASP A 83 8.76 -20.31 14.68
C ASP A 83 9.29 -19.51 15.88
N LYS A 84 9.20 -20.11 17.08
CA LYS A 84 9.58 -19.44 18.34
C LYS A 84 10.98 -18.82 18.29
N GLN A 85 11.93 -19.51 17.65
CA GLN A 85 13.29 -19.04 17.46
C GLN A 85 13.37 -17.76 16.63
N MET A 86 12.56 -17.65 15.57
CA MET A 86 12.50 -16.46 14.73
C MET A 86 11.86 -15.30 15.50
N ALA A 87 10.79 -15.56 16.25
CA ALA A 87 10.17 -14.55 17.11
C ALA A 87 11.15 -14.03 18.18
N ASP A 88 11.98 -14.90 18.77
CA ASP A 88 13.03 -14.52 19.71
C ASP A 88 14.13 -13.68 19.04
N ARG A 89 14.59 -14.07 17.84
CA ARG A 89 15.56 -13.28 17.07
C ARG A 89 15.01 -11.87 16.81
N VAL A 90 13.80 -11.77 16.26
CA VAL A 90 13.16 -10.47 15.97
C VAL A 90 13.01 -9.62 17.24
N ARG A 91 12.68 -10.22 18.39
CA ARG A 91 12.63 -9.50 19.68
C ARG A 91 14.01 -8.98 20.12
N SER A 92 15.07 -9.73 19.85
CA SER A 92 16.43 -9.41 20.30
C SER A 92 17.17 -8.43 19.38
N SER A 93 17.11 -8.63 18.07
CA SER A 93 17.86 -7.86 17.05
C SER A 93 17.00 -6.83 16.30
N GLY A 94 15.68 -6.83 16.53
CA GLY A 94 14.74 -6.04 15.75
C GLY A 94 14.53 -6.60 14.36
N LEU A 95 14.15 -5.74 13.42
CA LEU A 95 13.90 -6.13 12.03
C LEU A 95 15.16 -6.14 11.15
N THR A 96 16.29 -5.63 11.63
CA THR A 96 17.54 -5.61 10.85
C THR A 96 18.00 -7.03 10.51
N GLY A 97 18.30 -7.29 9.23
CA GLY A 97 18.67 -8.62 8.74
C GLY A 97 17.48 -9.53 8.43
N PHE A 98 16.25 -9.01 8.48
CA PHE A 98 15.05 -9.73 8.03
C PHE A 98 14.50 -9.16 6.73
N THR A 99 13.86 -10.04 5.97
CA THR A 99 13.09 -9.72 4.78
C THR A 99 11.62 -9.99 5.04
N ILE A 100 10.77 -9.04 4.65
CA ILE A 100 9.32 -9.12 4.81
C ILE A 100 8.66 -9.16 3.44
N PHE A 101 7.83 -10.18 3.22
CA PHE A 101 7.02 -10.36 2.03
C PHE A 101 5.58 -9.94 2.29
N TRP A 102 4.96 -9.23 1.35
CA TRP A 102 3.53 -8.95 1.34
C TRP A 102 2.89 -9.63 0.12
N GLY A 103 2.35 -10.82 0.37
CA GLY A 103 2.10 -11.83 -0.67
C GLY A 103 3.39 -12.15 -1.43
N GLY A 104 3.25 -12.57 -2.67
CA GLY A 104 4.34 -12.65 -3.64
C GLY A 104 4.58 -11.33 -4.39
N LEU A 105 3.96 -10.22 -3.95
CA LEU A 105 3.87 -8.97 -4.71
C LEU A 105 4.83 -7.88 -4.24
N VAL A 106 5.24 -7.90 -2.98
CA VAL A 106 6.20 -6.93 -2.43
C VAL A 106 7.18 -7.67 -1.54
N ARG A 107 8.45 -7.31 -1.62
CA ARG A 107 9.50 -7.75 -0.72
C ARG A 107 10.22 -6.54 -0.15
N ILE A 108 10.51 -6.56 1.15
CA ILE A 108 11.16 -5.47 1.87
C ILE A 108 12.35 -6.06 2.61
N ASP A 109 13.56 -5.72 2.16
CA ASP A 109 14.80 -6.13 2.80
C ASP A 109 15.19 -5.04 3.79
N VAL A 110 15.18 -5.36 5.09
CA VAL A 110 15.48 -4.40 6.16
C VAL A 110 16.98 -4.43 6.45
N GLN A 111 17.71 -3.47 5.91
CA GLN A 111 19.17 -3.38 6.03
C GLN A 111 19.60 -2.69 7.32
N LYS A 112 18.89 -1.63 7.71
CA LYS A 112 19.16 -0.87 8.93
C LYS A 112 17.85 -0.36 9.51
N ALA A 113 17.55 -0.77 10.73
CA ALA A 113 16.39 -0.29 11.47
C ALA A 113 16.70 -0.19 12.97
N LEU A 114 16.00 0.69 13.68
CA LEU A 114 15.98 0.66 15.14
C LEU A 114 15.39 -0.67 15.62
N ARG A 115 15.84 -1.14 16.78
CA ARG A 115 15.43 -2.43 17.35
C ARG A 115 13.92 -2.60 17.43
N GLU A 116 13.20 -1.53 17.75
CA GLU A 116 11.75 -1.57 17.95
C GLU A 116 10.96 -0.91 16.80
N THR A 117 11.62 -0.69 15.65
CA THR A 117 10.96 -0.21 14.43
C THR A 117 9.75 -1.06 14.12
N ARG A 118 8.63 -0.39 13.81
CA ARG A 118 7.40 -1.05 13.41
C ARG A 118 7.06 -0.69 11.98
N LEU A 119 6.71 -1.70 11.20
CA LEU A 119 6.14 -1.55 9.87
C LEU A 119 4.65 -1.84 9.95
N MET A 120 3.84 -0.88 9.52
CA MET A 120 2.38 -1.00 9.51
C MET A 120 1.87 -1.11 8.09
N PHE A 121 1.35 -2.28 7.75
CA PHE A 121 0.81 -2.58 6.43
C PHE A 121 -0.65 -2.17 6.37
N TYR A 122 -0.98 -1.24 5.48
CA TYR A 122 -2.33 -0.79 5.19
C TYR A 122 -2.71 -1.25 3.79
N GLY A 123 -3.39 -2.38 3.71
CA GLY A 123 -3.95 -2.91 2.47
C GLY A 123 -4.85 -4.12 2.72
N PRO A 124 -5.21 -4.88 1.66
CA PRO A 124 -6.21 -5.94 1.75
C PRO A 124 -5.81 -7.04 2.73
N ASN A 125 -6.73 -7.45 3.59
CA ASN A 125 -6.48 -8.51 4.59
C ASN A 125 -6.18 -9.86 3.95
N ALA A 126 -6.64 -10.09 2.72
CA ALA A 126 -6.40 -11.33 1.97
C ALA A 126 -4.93 -11.51 1.57
N VAL A 127 -4.17 -10.41 1.44
CA VAL A 127 -2.74 -10.47 1.11
C VAL A 127 -1.95 -10.61 2.40
N GLN A 128 -1.39 -11.80 2.61
CA GLN A 128 -0.67 -12.15 3.83
C GLN A 128 0.72 -11.53 3.89
N VAL A 129 1.24 -11.34 5.10
CA VAL A 129 2.58 -10.81 5.32
C VAL A 129 3.42 -11.89 5.99
N HIS A 130 4.59 -12.18 5.42
CA HIS A 130 5.52 -13.21 5.88
C HIS A 130 6.89 -12.59 6.15
N ILE A 131 7.66 -13.17 7.07
CA ILE A 131 8.99 -12.69 7.43
C ILE A 131 9.96 -13.87 7.43
N VAL A 132 11.16 -13.65 6.90
CA VAL A 132 12.25 -14.63 6.86
C VAL A 132 13.59 -13.92 7.09
N PRO A 133 14.64 -14.64 7.52
CA PRO A 133 16.00 -14.09 7.51
C PRO A 133 16.40 -13.67 6.09
N THR A 134 17.08 -12.54 5.94
CA THR A 134 17.43 -11.99 4.62
C THR A 134 18.32 -12.93 3.81
N GLU A 135 19.18 -13.70 4.49
CA GLU A 135 20.02 -14.72 3.87
C GLU A 135 19.22 -15.86 3.19
N GLU A 136 18.00 -16.12 3.63
CA GLU A 136 17.11 -17.17 3.09
C GLU A 136 16.08 -16.61 2.10
N ALA A 137 15.99 -15.28 1.95
CA ALA A 137 14.88 -14.62 1.26
C ALA A 137 14.76 -14.99 -0.22
N ASP A 138 15.88 -15.10 -0.94
CA ASP A 138 15.89 -15.48 -2.35
C ASP A 138 15.40 -16.92 -2.56
N GLU A 139 15.91 -17.86 -1.76
CA GLU A 139 15.50 -19.27 -1.82
C GLU A 139 14.02 -19.43 -1.42
N PHE A 140 13.62 -18.78 -0.34
CA PHE A 140 12.25 -18.78 0.15
C PHE A 140 11.29 -18.23 -0.91
N TYR A 141 11.60 -17.10 -1.55
CA TYR A 141 10.73 -16.54 -2.59
C TYR A 141 10.58 -17.49 -3.77
N ASN A 142 11.69 -18.05 -4.26
CA ASN A 142 11.66 -18.98 -5.40
C ASN A 142 10.85 -20.25 -5.12
N ARG A 143 10.87 -20.73 -3.87
CA ARG A 143 10.13 -21.93 -3.46
C ARG A 143 8.65 -21.66 -3.19
N GLU A 144 8.34 -20.52 -2.58
CA GLU A 144 7.03 -20.25 -1.98
C GLU A 144 6.13 -19.32 -2.80
N VAL A 145 6.66 -18.63 -3.82
CA VAL A 145 5.84 -17.84 -4.77
C VAL A 145 4.79 -18.73 -5.44
N CYS A 146 3.56 -18.22 -5.54
CA CYS A 146 2.39 -18.98 -6.01
C CYS A 146 1.93 -20.16 -5.13
N VAL A 147 2.57 -20.39 -3.97
CA VAL A 147 2.20 -21.45 -3.01
C VAL A 147 1.74 -20.83 -1.69
N LEU A 148 2.68 -20.31 -0.90
CA LEU A 148 2.40 -19.59 0.34
C LEU A 148 2.34 -18.08 0.10
N LEU A 149 3.23 -17.58 -0.75
CA LEU A 149 3.30 -16.18 -1.14
C LEU A 149 2.30 -15.90 -2.26
N THR A 150 1.03 -15.80 -1.87
CA THR A 150 -0.09 -15.46 -2.75
C THR A 150 -0.69 -14.11 -2.36
N PRO A 151 -1.10 -13.26 -3.33
CA PRO A 151 -0.99 -13.43 -4.78
C PRO A 151 0.46 -13.22 -5.27
N PRO A 152 0.83 -13.62 -6.50
CA PRO A 152 0.01 -14.31 -7.50
C PRO A 152 -0.38 -15.73 -7.09
N THR A 153 -1.48 -16.26 -7.64
CA THR A 153 -1.95 -17.63 -7.37
C THR A 153 -1.81 -18.53 -8.61
N GLY A 154 -1.57 -19.84 -8.41
CA GLY A 154 -1.61 -20.86 -9.47
C GLY A 154 -0.24 -21.32 -9.96
N LYS A 155 0.05 -22.62 -9.81
CA LYS A 155 1.37 -23.22 -10.14
C LYS A 155 1.74 -23.16 -11.61
N GLU A 156 0.78 -23.38 -12.52
CA GLU A 156 1.02 -23.29 -13.98
C GLU A 156 1.39 -21.87 -14.45
N LYS A 157 1.16 -20.86 -13.61
CA LYS A 157 1.34 -19.44 -13.95
C LYS A 157 2.58 -18.81 -13.33
N ALA A 158 3.34 -19.58 -12.55
CA ALA A 158 4.67 -19.20 -12.07
C ALA A 158 5.64 -18.91 -13.23
N GLU A 159 5.48 -19.60 -14.37
CA GLU A 159 6.32 -19.40 -15.56
C GLU A 159 6.11 -18.03 -16.23
N ALA A 160 4.90 -17.45 -16.12
CA ALA A 160 4.59 -16.13 -16.67
C ALA A 160 4.83 -14.99 -15.67
N TRP A 161 5.00 -15.31 -14.39
CA TRP A 161 5.29 -14.33 -13.36
C TRP A 161 6.75 -13.89 -13.43
N THR A 162 6.98 -12.63 -13.79
CA THR A 162 8.33 -12.09 -13.97
C THR A 162 9.04 -11.76 -12.65
N GLY A 163 8.37 -11.92 -11.50
CA GLY A 163 8.96 -11.66 -10.19
C GLY A 163 9.06 -10.17 -9.83
N LEU A 164 9.89 -9.90 -8.81
CA LEU A 164 10.08 -8.57 -8.21
C LEU A 164 11.35 -7.91 -8.72
N GLU A 165 11.34 -7.49 -9.98
CA GLU A 165 12.52 -6.94 -10.67
C GLU A 165 12.88 -5.51 -10.25
N THR A 166 11.89 -4.67 -9.94
CA THR A 166 12.13 -3.27 -9.59
C THR A 166 12.58 -3.20 -8.14
N LYS A 167 13.76 -2.61 -7.90
CA LYS A 167 14.30 -2.35 -6.57
C LYS A 167 14.30 -0.86 -6.29
N ARG A 168 13.80 -0.46 -5.13
CA ARG A 168 13.84 0.91 -4.63
C ARG A 168 14.56 0.95 -3.29
N HIS A 169 15.73 1.59 -3.28
CA HIS A 169 16.44 1.91 -2.05
C HIS A 169 15.75 3.09 -1.35
N ILE A 170 15.48 2.92 -0.05
CA ILE A 170 14.81 3.90 0.79
C ILE A 170 15.73 4.16 1.99
N ASN A 171 16.53 5.20 1.87
CA ASN A 171 17.35 5.71 2.96
C ASN A 171 16.61 6.91 3.58
N LEU A 172 16.26 6.79 4.86
CA LEU A 172 15.48 7.79 5.58
C LEU A 172 16.26 8.26 6.78
N LYS A 173 16.39 9.58 6.89
CA LYS A 173 16.78 10.23 8.13
C LYS A 173 15.50 10.64 8.85
N TYR A 174 15.36 10.23 10.10
CA TYR A 174 14.24 10.67 10.92
C TYR A 174 14.72 11.57 12.06
N THR A 175 13.89 12.56 12.38
CA THR A 175 14.15 13.56 13.42
C THR A 175 13.16 13.47 14.57
N ASN A 176 12.05 12.76 14.39
CA ASN A 176 10.99 12.67 15.38
C ASN A 176 10.49 11.21 15.49
N ILE A 177 10.51 10.66 16.71
CA ILE A 177 10.09 9.29 17.07
C ILE A 177 8.64 9.20 17.58
N GLU A 178 7.93 10.33 17.61
CA GLU A 178 6.52 10.45 18.03
C GLU A 178 5.55 10.30 16.85
N ARG A 179 6.06 10.29 15.62
CA ARG A 179 5.27 10.05 14.41
C ARG A 179 6.01 9.09 13.46
N PRO A 180 5.30 8.48 12.50
CA PRO A 180 5.97 7.69 11.47
C PRO A 180 6.98 8.54 10.68
N ALA A 181 8.06 7.92 10.22
CA ALA A 181 9.08 8.57 9.40
C ALA A 181 8.56 8.84 7.99
N CYS A 182 7.87 7.87 7.39
CA CYS A 182 7.27 7.99 6.07
C CYS A 182 6.19 6.93 5.83
N ASP A 183 5.45 7.09 4.74
CA ASP A 183 4.71 6.00 4.10
C ASP A 183 5.40 5.58 2.81
N VAL A 184 5.62 4.28 2.65
CA VAL A 184 6.03 3.65 1.40
C VAL A 184 4.77 3.10 0.72
N ALA A 185 4.28 3.81 -0.29
CA ALA A 185 3.06 3.45 -0.99
C ALA A 185 3.37 2.61 -2.24
N VAL A 186 2.62 1.52 -2.40
CA VAL A 186 2.71 0.57 -3.52
C VAL A 186 1.44 0.68 -4.33
N SER A 187 1.56 1.15 -5.57
CA SER A 187 0.40 1.50 -6.39
C SER A 187 -0.51 0.29 -6.66
N GLY A 188 -1.80 0.43 -6.37
CA GLY A 188 -2.79 -0.63 -6.56
C GLY A 188 -2.82 -1.71 -5.46
N LEU A 189 -2.02 -1.58 -4.39
CA LEU A 189 -2.04 -2.49 -3.23
C LEU A 189 -2.35 -1.77 -1.93
N GLY A 190 -1.60 -0.72 -1.60
CA GLY A 190 -1.70 -0.05 -0.30
C GLY A 190 -0.42 0.69 0.07
N TRP A 191 -0.14 0.83 1.37
CA TRP A 191 1.11 1.42 1.83
C TRP A 191 1.63 0.77 3.12
N ILE A 192 2.94 0.93 3.34
CA ILE A 192 3.61 0.58 4.59
C ILE A 192 3.99 1.86 5.30
N SER A 193 3.48 2.07 6.50
CA SER A 193 3.92 3.18 7.36
C SER A 193 5.10 2.72 8.22
N VAL A 194 6.18 3.49 8.21
CA VAL A 194 7.44 3.17 8.89
C VAL A 194 7.51 3.98 10.18
N GLU A 195 7.36 3.32 11.33
CA GLU A 195 7.49 3.96 12.65
C GLU A 195 8.86 3.67 13.27
N PRO A 196 9.77 4.65 13.34
CA PRO A 196 11.00 4.54 14.11
C PRO A 196 10.64 4.61 15.60
N VAL A 197 10.52 3.47 16.26
CA VAL A 197 10.32 3.42 17.71
C VAL A 197 11.58 2.88 18.35
N ASP A 198 11.97 3.53 19.44
CA ASP A 198 12.88 2.99 20.44
C ASP A 198 12.35 3.39 21.82
N ILE A 199 11.80 2.44 22.58
CA ILE A 199 11.24 2.65 23.92
C ILE A 199 12.35 3.11 24.89
N THR A 200 13.61 2.75 24.66
CA THR A 200 14.72 3.16 25.54
C THR A 200 15.00 4.66 25.44
N LEU A 201 14.86 5.24 24.25
CA LEU A 201 14.98 6.69 24.01
C LEU A 201 13.76 7.48 24.51
N LYS A 202 12.60 6.84 24.69
CA LYS A 202 11.38 7.49 25.22
C LYS A 202 11.37 7.64 26.75
N SER A 203 12.21 6.90 27.47
CA SER A 203 12.24 6.93 28.95
C SER A 203 13.24 7.93 29.54
N SER A 204 14.15 8.49 28.75
CA SER A 204 15.09 9.51 29.21
C SER A 204 14.60 10.90 28.82
N ASP A 205 14.25 11.73 29.81
CA ASP A 205 13.99 13.18 29.69
C ASP A 205 15.29 13.94 29.32
N HIS A 206 15.95 13.55 28.24
CA HIS A 206 17.07 14.30 27.68
C HIS A 206 16.57 15.19 26.56
N SER A 207 16.83 16.50 26.70
CA SER A 207 16.86 17.45 25.60
C SER A 207 17.50 16.80 24.40
N VAL A 208 16.71 16.62 23.33
CA VAL A 208 17.09 15.91 22.11
C VAL A 208 18.38 16.52 21.57
N GLU A 209 19.52 15.94 21.88
CA GLU A 209 20.74 16.19 21.12
C GLU A 209 20.49 15.64 19.71
N GLU A 210 20.69 16.50 18.72
CA GLU A 210 20.47 16.24 17.30
C GLU A 210 21.37 15.08 16.81
N GLY A 211 20.94 13.85 17.06
CA GLY A 211 21.56 12.61 16.60
C GLY A 211 20.60 11.88 15.67
N PHE A 212 20.66 12.21 14.39
CA PHE A 212 19.88 11.63 13.30
C PHE A 212 19.94 10.10 13.30
N GLY A 213 18.79 9.45 13.42
CA GLY A 213 18.69 8.03 13.13
C GLY A 213 18.45 7.79 11.64
N GLU A 214 19.04 6.70 11.14
CA GLU A 214 18.94 6.29 9.75
C GLU A 214 18.22 4.96 9.66
N LEU A 215 17.24 4.88 8.77
CA LEU A 215 16.60 3.65 8.36
C LEU A 215 16.96 3.37 6.90
N ASP A 216 17.28 2.12 6.60
CA ASP A 216 17.63 1.69 5.25
C ASP A 216 16.86 0.41 4.90
N PHE A 217 16.09 0.53 3.81
CA PHE A 217 15.27 -0.54 3.27
C PHE A 217 15.47 -0.65 1.77
N VAL A 218 15.37 -1.87 1.25
CA VAL A 218 15.22 -2.11 -0.19
C VAL A 218 13.85 -2.72 -0.43
N VAL A 219 13.02 -2.02 -1.20
CA VAL A 219 11.68 -2.48 -1.53
C VAL A 219 11.66 -2.98 -2.97
N HIS A 220 11.22 -4.22 -3.14
CA HIS A 220 11.11 -4.89 -4.42
C HIS A 220 9.65 -5.05 -4.80
N VAL A 221 9.33 -4.72 -6.05
CA VAL A 221 7.99 -4.88 -6.65
C VAL A 221 8.13 -5.35 -8.10
N PRO A 222 7.04 -5.81 -8.75
CA PRO A 222 7.08 -6.12 -10.17
C PRO A 222 7.46 -4.91 -11.00
N LYS A 223 8.15 -5.14 -12.12
CA LYS A 223 8.75 -4.10 -12.96
C LYS A 223 7.88 -2.86 -13.21
N PRO A 224 6.61 -3.00 -13.66
CA PRO A 224 5.80 -1.82 -13.99
C PRO A 224 5.24 -1.12 -12.75
N VAL A 225 5.20 -1.78 -11.58
CA VAL A 225 4.53 -1.23 -10.38
C VAL A 225 5.32 -0.06 -9.81
N GLU A 226 4.64 1.05 -9.58
CA GLU A 226 5.24 2.23 -8.97
C GLU A 226 5.24 2.15 -7.44
N ILE A 227 6.37 2.53 -6.85
CA ILE A 227 6.55 2.76 -5.42
C ILE A 227 6.87 4.24 -5.22
N PHE A 228 6.20 4.88 -4.26
CA PHE A 228 6.50 6.24 -3.87
C PHE A 228 6.61 6.37 -2.35
N VAL A 229 7.58 7.18 -1.92
CA VAL A 229 7.73 7.56 -0.51
C VAL A 229 7.05 8.90 -0.34
N ARG A 230 6.18 9.01 0.66
CA ARG A 230 5.44 10.24 0.97
C ARG A 230 5.45 10.53 2.47
N SER A 231 5.04 11.74 2.84
CA SER A 231 4.74 12.08 4.22
C SER A 231 3.67 11.14 4.79
N PRO A 232 3.80 10.69 6.05
CA PRO A 232 2.85 9.76 6.64
C PRO A 232 1.43 10.32 6.64
N MET A 233 0.44 9.46 6.36
CA MET A 233 -0.96 9.81 6.54
C MET A 233 -1.34 9.76 8.04
N PRO A 234 -2.13 10.72 8.54
CA PRO A 234 -2.58 10.75 9.93
C PRO A 234 -3.73 9.77 10.16
N VAL A 235 -3.41 8.47 10.25
CA VAL A 235 -4.42 7.42 10.35
C VAL A 235 -4.80 7.13 11.80
N GLY A 236 -6.11 7.20 12.09
CA GLY A 236 -6.66 6.81 13.39
C GLY A 236 -6.27 7.74 14.54
N LYS A 237 -6.40 7.25 15.77
CA LYS A 237 -6.16 8.05 16.99
C LYS A 237 -4.67 8.44 17.16
N ALA A 238 -3.75 7.61 16.69
CA ALA A 238 -2.32 7.91 16.74
C ALA A 238 -1.98 9.09 15.81
N GLY A 239 -2.50 9.06 14.57
CA GLY A 239 -2.38 10.15 13.61
C GLY A 239 -2.84 11.50 14.17
N ALA A 240 -3.97 11.51 14.88
CA ALA A 240 -4.53 12.71 15.48
C ALA A 240 -3.66 13.37 16.56
N LYS A 241 -2.67 12.67 17.12
CA LYS A 241 -1.78 13.23 18.17
C LYS A 241 -0.67 14.11 17.62
N TRP A 242 -0.17 13.79 16.43
CA TRP A 242 0.97 14.48 15.83
C TRP A 242 0.60 15.27 14.57
N TYR A 243 -0.58 15.02 14.00
CA TYR A 243 -1.03 15.76 12.84
C TYR A 243 -1.60 17.10 13.25
N GLU A 244 -0.86 18.15 12.92
CA GLU A 244 -1.34 19.53 13.04
C GLU A 244 -2.14 19.87 11.79
N TYR A 245 -3.42 20.20 11.98
CA TYR A 245 -4.21 20.76 10.89
C TYR A 245 -3.59 22.10 10.52
N ARG A 246 -3.20 22.24 9.25
CA ARG A 246 -2.92 23.56 8.72
C ARG A 246 -4.23 24.35 8.74
N GLU A 247 -4.32 25.32 9.65
CA GLU A 247 -5.39 26.30 9.58
C GLU A 247 -5.30 27.05 8.25
N LEU A 248 -6.44 27.22 7.59
CA LEU A 248 -6.52 28.02 6.38
C LEU A 248 -6.32 29.48 6.77
N THR A 249 -5.55 30.21 5.97
CA THR A 249 -5.49 31.66 6.09
C THR A 249 -6.86 32.28 5.80
N GLU A 250 -7.12 33.50 6.28
CA GLU A 250 -8.37 34.22 5.99
C GLU A 250 -8.65 34.30 4.48
N ALA A 251 -7.61 34.56 3.67
CA ALA A 251 -7.69 34.59 2.21
C ALA A 251 -8.09 33.23 1.61
N GLU A 252 -7.54 32.11 2.11
CA GLU A 252 -7.90 30.76 1.67
C GLU A 252 -9.34 30.39 2.08
N CYS A 253 -9.80 30.88 3.24
CA CYS A 253 -11.19 30.73 3.68
C CYS A 253 -12.17 31.48 2.78
N GLU A 254 -11.82 32.69 2.32
CA GLU A 254 -12.67 33.50 1.43
C GLU A 254 -12.86 32.88 0.04
N ILE A 255 -11.81 32.24 -0.50
CA ILE A 255 -11.82 31.60 -1.83
C ILE A 255 -12.51 30.23 -1.79
N ARG A 256 -12.70 29.65 -0.59
CA ARG A 256 -13.32 28.34 -0.44
C ARG A 256 -14.74 28.35 -1.04
N PRO A 257 -15.12 27.34 -1.86
CA PRO A 257 -16.48 27.22 -2.38
C PRO A 257 -17.49 27.27 -1.23
N LYS A 258 -18.37 28.27 -1.26
CA LYS A 258 -19.46 28.39 -0.28
C LYS A 258 -20.49 27.32 -0.59
N TRP A 259 -20.80 26.50 0.40
CA TRP A 259 -21.89 25.53 0.30
C TRP A 259 -23.20 26.30 0.41
N PHE A 260 -23.97 26.31 -0.67
CA PHE A 260 -25.35 26.77 -0.65
C PHE A 260 -26.20 25.52 -0.41
N PHE A 261 -26.77 25.40 0.79
CA PHE A 261 -27.74 24.34 1.13
C PHE A 261 -29.12 24.69 0.58
#